data_AF-A0A356XCC6-F1
#
_entry.id   AF-A0A356XCC6-F1
#
_cell.length_a   1.000
_cell.length_b   1.000
_cell.length_c   1.000
_cell.angle_alpha   90.00
_cell.angle_beta   90.00
_cell.angle_gamma   90.00
#
_symmetry.space_group_name_H-M   'P 1'
#
loop_
_entity.id
_entity.type
_entity.pdbx_description
1 polymer ?
#
loop_
_entity_poly.entity_id
_entity_poly.type
_entity_poly.pdbx_seq_one_letter_code
_entity_poly.pdbx_strand_id
1 'polypeptide(L)'
;MITCDAIEYFQETAQYILEKCRIEKWIIMDGKKCNVTLRVPSGDMKYHSFWVRDASMMASSGLIPPEEIRGWLRLIASAQNGMKNRILENGLQIPSWSIPDHINFDGKPVFYPGTYESGADQGAGHFGYYPPHDDAYYFIELAYQYLIQSGDQTIFQEQTDGVTLLERLEKACISCNIDPDSQLCCSKMPNYTVDWGFCDQIVKSGYLLFPSLLRRQAALQFAYIFTQLGDVVRTSYYLELAGKIKSGILQNLTEGNGWFLSSTEICRQKDVWGTAFAVWTGLLEGDLLQRSLQVLAEAFKAGRAVAHGYVRQILEGEEAAAGKTAWEKTECPFNTYQNGGYWTTPSGWYIYALYQHDPELARLMIQQLKDHSCVHAADGAPYEWMSRDGSVVSGRMYGASATLPFVAVKRIAQEEKPS
;
A
#
# COMPACT_ATOMS: atom_id res chain seq x y z
N MET A 1 -11.22 1.54 25.94
CA MET A 1 -11.98 2.45 25.07
C MET A 1 -11.06 3.52 24.54
N ILE A 2 -10.86 3.53 23.23
CA ILE A 2 -10.41 4.73 22.51
C ILE A 2 -11.43 5.84 22.78
N THR A 3 -10.95 7.05 23.09
CA THR A 3 -11.82 8.19 23.40
C THR A 3 -12.55 8.66 22.14
N CYS A 4 -13.80 9.14 22.29
CA CYS A 4 -14.52 9.76 21.17
C CYS A 4 -13.72 10.91 20.54
N ASP A 5 -13.02 11.69 21.37
CA ASP A 5 -12.13 12.78 20.94
C ASP A 5 -10.98 12.32 20.03
N ALA A 6 -10.44 11.11 20.20
CA ALA A 6 -9.43 10.60 19.27
C ALA A 6 -10.05 10.26 17.91
N ILE A 7 -11.21 9.61 17.89
CA ILE A 7 -11.91 9.23 16.65
C ILE A 7 -12.30 10.48 15.85
N GLU A 8 -12.93 11.46 16.51
CA GLU A 8 -13.32 12.73 15.92
C GLU A 8 -12.12 13.47 15.33
N TYR A 9 -11.03 13.58 16.09
CA TYR A 9 -9.80 14.22 15.61
C TYR A 9 -9.24 13.58 14.34
N PHE A 10 -9.07 12.26 14.31
CA PHE A 10 -8.51 11.57 13.14
C PHE A 10 -9.46 11.63 11.94
N GLN A 11 -10.77 11.59 12.19
CA GLN A 11 -11.77 11.74 11.13
C GLN A 11 -11.72 13.15 10.50
N GLU A 12 -11.78 14.20 11.32
CA GLU A 12 -11.73 15.59 10.86
C GLU A 12 -10.42 15.90 10.13
N THR A 13 -9.30 15.41 10.67
CA THR A 13 -7.97 15.56 10.05
C THR A 13 -7.92 14.87 8.69
N ALA A 14 -8.42 13.63 8.60
CA ALA A 14 -8.49 12.90 7.33
C ALA A 14 -9.37 13.62 6.31
N GLN A 15 -10.57 14.08 6.70
CA GLN A 15 -11.47 14.83 5.82
C GLN A 15 -10.83 16.13 5.31
N TYR A 16 -10.21 16.91 6.21
CA TYR A 16 -9.52 18.15 5.85
C TYR A 16 -8.41 17.90 4.83
N ILE A 17 -7.55 16.90 5.07
CA ILE A 17 -6.41 16.61 4.20
C ILE A 17 -6.86 16.03 2.87
N LEU A 18 -7.84 15.14 2.88
CA LEU A 18 -8.41 14.61 1.66
C LEU A 18 -8.94 15.75 0.77
N GLU A 19 -9.56 16.78 1.34
CA GLU A 19 -9.99 17.96 0.58
C GLU A 19 -8.82 18.76 0.03
N LYS A 20 -7.71 18.88 0.76
CA LYS A 20 -6.47 19.50 0.23
C LYS A 20 -5.84 18.71 -0.90
N CYS A 21 -6.00 17.40 -0.90
CA CYS A 21 -5.54 16.52 -1.98
C CYS A 21 -6.45 16.56 -3.21
N ARG A 22 -7.65 17.13 -3.11
CA ARG A 22 -8.68 17.10 -4.15
C ARG A 22 -8.34 18.07 -5.28
N ILE A 23 -8.37 17.58 -6.52
CA ILE A 23 -8.25 18.38 -7.73
C ILE A 23 -9.29 17.96 -8.76
N GLU A 24 -9.65 18.87 -9.67
CA GLU A 24 -10.47 18.57 -10.84
C GLU A 24 -9.65 18.78 -12.10
N LYS A 25 -9.66 17.78 -12.99
CA LYS A 25 -8.88 17.78 -14.23
C LYS A 25 -9.69 17.23 -15.39
N TRP A 26 -9.50 17.86 -16.55
CA TRP A 26 -9.92 17.27 -17.81
C TRP A 26 -8.84 16.31 -18.31
N ILE A 27 -9.15 15.02 -18.31
CA ILE A 27 -8.23 13.93 -18.65
C ILE A 27 -8.73 13.21 -19.90
N ILE A 28 -7.82 12.72 -20.72
CA ILE A 28 -8.16 11.86 -21.86
C ILE A 28 -8.23 10.42 -21.36
N MET A 29 -9.42 9.82 -21.41
CA MET A 29 -9.66 8.40 -21.12
C MET A 29 -10.33 7.78 -22.35
N ASP A 30 -9.77 6.70 -22.89
CA ASP A 30 -10.29 6.00 -24.08
C ASP A 30 -10.56 6.95 -25.27
N GLY A 31 -9.62 7.88 -25.50
CA GLY A 31 -9.70 8.90 -26.56
C GLY A 31 -10.75 9.99 -26.33
N LYS A 32 -11.43 10.02 -25.18
CA LYS A 32 -12.45 11.01 -24.83
C LYS A 32 -11.95 11.92 -23.71
N LYS A 33 -12.27 13.21 -23.83
CA LYS A 33 -11.97 14.19 -22.79
C LYS A 33 -13.07 14.13 -21.72
N CYS A 34 -12.69 13.81 -20.49
CA CYS A 34 -13.60 13.65 -19.34
C CYS A 34 -13.14 14.55 -18.20
N ASN A 35 -14.09 15.17 -17.49
CA ASN A 35 -13.77 15.83 -16.22
C ASN A 35 -13.75 14.77 -15.12
N VAL A 36 -12.62 14.66 -14.41
CA VAL A 36 -12.42 13.68 -13.34
C VAL A 36 -11.95 14.40 -12.09
N THR A 37 -12.60 14.11 -10.97
CA THR A 37 -12.11 14.50 -9.65
C THR A 37 -11.05 13.49 -9.22
N LEU A 38 -9.84 13.97 -8.94
CA LEU A 38 -8.72 13.16 -8.46
C LEU A 38 -8.34 13.56 -7.05
N ARG A 39 -7.62 12.67 -6.36
CA ARG A 39 -6.87 13.02 -5.15
C ARG A 39 -5.39 12.69 -5.37
N VAL A 40 -4.55 13.70 -5.29
CA VAL A 40 -3.09 13.52 -5.33
C VAL A 40 -2.58 13.03 -3.97
N PRO A 41 -1.38 12.43 -3.88
CA PRO A 41 -0.86 11.93 -2.61
C PRO A 41 -0.74 12.98 -1.50
N SER A 42 -0.47 14.25 -1.83
CA SER A 42 -0.21 15.31 -0.85
C SER A 42 -0.93 16.62 -1.17
N GLY A 43 -1.47 17.27 -0.14
CA GLY A 43 -2.20 18.54 -0.27
C GLY A 43 -1.31 19.75 -0.61
N ASP A 44 0.01 19.61 -0.47
CA ASP A 44 0.98 20.62 -0.92
C ASP A 44 1.32 20.51 -2.42
N MET A 45 0.66 19.60 -3.16
CA MET A 45 0.89 19.35 -4.57
C MET A 45 2.34 18.97 -4.92
N LYS A 46 3.12 18.41 -3.97
CA LYS A 46 4.44 17.82 -4.25
C LYS A 46 4.37 16.78 -5.37
N TYR A 47 3.25 16.05 -5.45
CA TYR A 47 3.02 14.99 -6.42
C TYR A 47 2.06 15.45 -7.52
N HIS A 48 2.57 15.66 -8.74
CA HIS A 48 1.83 16.19 -9.88
C HIS A 48 1.17 15.12 -10.77
N SER A 49 0.64 14.05 -10.18
CA SER A 49 -0.03 12.96 -10.91
C SER A 49 -1.00 12.20 -10.01
N PHE A 50 -1.81 11.33 -10.63
CA PHE A 50 -2.67 10.38 -9.92
C PHE A 50 -1.88 9.10 -9.64
N TRP A 51 -1.50 8.86 -8.38
CA TRP A 51 -0.85 7.62 -7.93
C TRP A 51 -1.89 6.56 -7.56
N VAL A 52 -1.77 5.36 -8.15
CA VAL A 52 -2.78 4.30 -7.99
C VAL A 52 -2.82 3.78 -6.55
N ARG A 53 -1.67 3.40 -5.99
CA ARG A 53 -1.52 3.02 -4.57
C ARG A 53 -2.11 4.06 -3.63
N ASP A 54 -1.67 5.31 -3.72
CA ASP A 54 -2.06 6.36 -2.78
C ASP A 54 -3.57 6.63 -2.83
N ALA A 55 -4.15 6.68 -4.03
CA ALA A 55 -5.59 6.79 -4.21
C ALA A 55 -6.35 5.61 -3.56
N SER A 56 -5.86 4.39 -3.74
CA SER A 56 -6.43 3.20 -3.11
C SER A 56 -6.34 3.24 -1.58
N MET A 57 -5.20 3.63 -1.03
CA MET A 57 -5.02 3.73 0.43
C MET A 57 -5.94 4.79 1.02
N MET A 58 -6.07 5.95 0.37
CA MET A 58 -7.01 6.99 0.79
C MET A 58 -8.46 6.48 0.75
N ALA A 59 -8.85 5.75 -0.31
CA ALA A 59 -10.22 5.25 -0.50
C ALA A 59 -10.64 4.28 0.60
N SER A 60 -9.71 3.54 1.20
CA SER A 60 -9.97 2.58 2.29
C SER A 60 -10.58 3.22 3.55
N SER A 61 -10.49 4.55 3.70
CA SER A 61 -11.12 5.29 4.79
C SER A 61 -12.66 5.27 4.75
N GLY A 62 -13.24 5.08 3.56
CA GLY A 62 -14.67 5.27 3.32
C GLY A 62 -15.12 6.74 3.39
N LEU A 63 -14.18 7.69 3.34
CA LEU A 63 -14.47 9.13 3.30
C LEU A 63 -14.51 9.70 1.88
N ILE A 64 -14.02 8.95 0.89
CA ILE A 64 -14.04 9.34 -0.52
C ILE A 64 -15.37 8.89 -1.13
N PRO A 65 -16.11 9.78 -1.82
CA PRO A 65 -17.37 9.41 -2.45
C PRO A 65 -17.21 8.32 -3.52
N PRO A 66 -18.15 7.35 -3.63
CA PRO A 66 -18.05 6.25 -4.59
C PRO A 66 -17.98 6.70 -6.06
N GLU A 67 -18.56 7.84 -6.42
CA GLU A 67 -18.49 8.39 -7.77
C GLU A 67 -17.07 8.84 -8.16
N GLU A 68 -16.28 9.33 -7.19
CA GLU A 68 -14.85 9.63 -7.41
C GLU A 68 -14.10 8.31 -7.68
N ILE A 69 -14.33 7.29 -6.85
CA ILE A 69 -13.71 5.97 -7.00
C ILE A 69 -14.06 5.32 -8.35
N ARG A 70 -15.32 5.42 -8.81
CA ARG A 70 -15.71 4.95 -10.14
C ARG A 70 -14.95 5.67 -11.26
N GLY A 71 -14.75 6.98 -11.13
CA GLY A 71 -13.91 7.75 -12.04
C GLY A 71 -12.47 7.22 -12.08
N TRP A 72 -11.91 6.88 -10.93
CA TRP A 72 -10.55 6.33 -10.81
C TRP A 72 -10.43 4.94 -11.42
N LEU A 73 -11.40 4.06 -11.19
CA LEU A 73 -11.43 2.73 -11.78
C LEU A 73 -11.42 2.79 -13.31
N ARG A 74 -12.18 3.72 -13.90
CA ARG A 74 -12.17 3.97 -15.35
C ARG A 74 -10.84 4.53 -15.84
N LEU A 75 -10.28 5.49 -15.10
CA LEU A 75 -8.99 6.08 -15.43
C LEU A 75 -7.89 5.01 -15.46
N ILE A 76 -7.81 4.19 -14.41
CA ILE A 76 -6.84 3.09 -14.32
C ILE A 76 -7.08 2.06 -15.43
N ALA A 77 -8.33 1.67 -15.70
CA ALA A 77 -8.66 0.74 -16.78
C ALA A 77 -8.24 1.27 -18.16
N SER A 78 -8.38 2.58 -18.41
CA SER A 78 -7.93 3.24 -19.65
C SER A 78 -6.41 3.34 -19.78
N ALA A 79 -5.71 3.38 -18.65
CA ALA A 79 -4.26 3.53 -18.59
C ALA A 79 -3.51 2.20 -18.46
N GLN A 80 -4.20 1.11 -18.12
CA GLN A 80 -3.67 -0.25 -18.01
C GLN A 80 -3.02 -0.70 -19.32
N ASN A 81 -1.87 -1.38 -19.22
CA ASN A 81 -1.20 -1.91 -20.40
C ASN A 81 -2.08 -2.93 -21.15
N GLY A 82 -1.97 -2.96 -22.48
CA GLY A 82 -2.75 -3.88 -23.31
C GLY A 82 -2.27 -5.34 -23.23
N MET A 83 -2.79 -6.16 -24.14
CA MET A 83 -2.50 -7.60 -24.21
C MET A 83 -1.06 -7.97 -24.57
N LYS A 84 -0.23 -7.01 -24.99
CA LYS A 84 1.15 -7.24 -25.42
C LYS A 84 2.13 -6.77 -24.37
N ASN A 85 3.14 -7.57 -24.12
CA ASN A 85 4.34 -7.12 -23.42
C ASN A 85 4.98 -5.98 -24.23
N ARG A 86 5.48 -4.96 -23.53
CA ARG A 86 6.25 -3.86 -24.11
C ARG A 86 7.66 -3.90 -23.57
N ILE A 87 8.62 -3.66 -24.45
CA ILE A 87 10.00 -3.38 -24.07
C ILE A 87 10.20 -1.89 -24.34
N LEU A 88 10.60 -1.18 -23.31
CA LEU A 88 10.92 0.24 -23.33
C LEU A 88 12.43 0.42 -23.54
N GLU A 89 12.89 1.67 -23.55
CA GLU A 89 14.32 1.96 -23.51
C GLU A 89 14.98 1.38 -22.25
N ASN A 90 16.30 1.25 -22.29
CA ASN A 90 17.11 0.70 -21.18
C ASN A 90 16.73 -0.73 -20.73
N GLY A 91 15.93 -1.46 -21.52
CA GLY A 91 15.55 -2.83 -21.24
C GLY A 91 14.43 -2.98 -20.20
N LEU A 92 13.75 -1.89 -19.85
CA LEU A 92 12.57 -1.91 -18.98
C LEU A 92 11.42 -2.67 -19.67
N GLN A 93 10.72 -3.52 -18.92
CA GLN A 93 9.68 -4.41 -19.45
C GLN A 93 8.34 -4.13 -18.80
N ILE A 94 7.29 -3.88 -19.60
CA ILE A 94 5.92 -3.78 -19.11
C ILE A 94 5.18 -5.04 -19.56
N PRO A 95 4.94 -6.01 -18.66
CA PRO A 95 4.10 -7.17 -18.96
C PRO A 95 2.71 -6.77 -19.46
N SER A 96 2.07 -7.67 -20.20
CA SER A 96 0.67 -7.51 -20.58
C SER A 96 -0.19 -7.25 -19.35
N TRP A 97 -1.14 -6.32 -19.44
CA TRP A 97 -2.11 -6.01 -18.37
C TRP A 97 -1.55 -5.38 -17.09
N SER A 98 -0.27 -5.00 -17.06
CA SER A 98 0.31 -4.25 -15.95
C SER A 98 -0.45 -2.94 -15.69
N ILE A 99 -0.53 -2.58 -14.42
CA ILE A 99 -1.06 -1.30 -13.95
C ILE A 99 0.09 -0.28 -13.85
N PRO A 100 -0.11 0.98 -14.26
CA PRO A 100 0.89 2.02 -14.08
C PRO A 100 1.05 2.39 -12.59
N ASP A 101 2.26 2.83 -12.19
CA ASP A 101 2.52 3.42 -10.86
C ASP A 101 1.69 4.70 -10.68
N HIS A 102 1.70 5.55 -11.71
CA HIS A 102 0.88 6.75 -11.73
C HIS A 102 0.43 7.13 -13.14
N ILE A 103 -0.57 8.01 -13.18
CA ILE A 103 -1.18 8.51 -14.40
C ILE A 103 -1.06 10.03 -14.39
N ASN A 104 -0.41 10.56 -15.43
CA ASN A 104 -0.25 11.99 -15.62
C ASN A 104 -1.62 12.67 -15.84
N PHE A 105 -1.70 13.99 -15.59
CA PHE A 105 -2.96 14.73 -15.78
C PHE A 105 -3.41 14.85 -17.24
N ASP A 106 -2.60 14.44 -18.21
CA ASP A 106 -3.00 14.28 -19.61
C ASP A 106 -3.58 12.88 -19.92
N GLY A 107 -3.61 11.99 -18.93
CA GLY A 107 -4.14 10.62 -19.01
C GLY A 107 -3.09 9.58 -19.39
N LYS A 108 -1.83 9.97 -19.62
CA LYS A 108 -0.81 9.03 -20.05
C LYS A 108 -0.25 8.22 -18.87
N PRO A 109 -0.11 6.89 -19.02
CA PRO A 109 0.41 6.02 -17.98
C PRO A 109 1.94 6.12 -17.84
N VAL A 110 2.40 6.15 -16.59
CA VAL A 110 3.81 5.98 -16.21
C VAL A 110 3.91 4.74 -15.35
N PHE A 111 4.70 3.76 -15.80
CA PHE A 111 4.78 2.42 -15.19
C PHE A 111 5.92 2.29 -14.19
N TYR A 112 6.83 3.27 -14.15
CA TYR A 112 8.03 3.22 -13.32
C TYR A 112 8.09 4.44 -12.39
N PRO A 113 8.50 4.24 -11.12
CA PRO A 113 8.70 5.35 -10.20
C PRO A 113 9.81 6.31 -10.62
N GLY A 114 9.82 7.50 -10.02
CA GLY A 114 10.93 8.46 -10.15
C GLY A 114 10.97 9.26 -11.45
N THR A 115 9.93 9.19 -12.28
CA THR A 115 9.80 9.96 -13.53
C THR A 115 8.35 10.39 -13.75
N TYR A 116 8.14 11.40 -14.59
CA TYR A 116 6.83 11.73 -15.18
C TYR A 116 6.78 11.44 -16.69
N GLU A 117 7.87 10.91 -17.25
CA GLU A 117 7.92 10.55 -18.66
C GLU A 117 7.03 9.34 -18.92
N SER A 118 6.05 9.50 -19.82
CA SER A 118 5.13 8.43 -20.20
C SER A 118 5.52 7.78 -21.54
N GLY A 119 6.70 8.13 -22.07
CA GLY A 119 7.21 7.71 -23.37
C GLY A 119 7.91 6.35 -23.35
N ALA A 120 8.86 6.17 -24.26
CA ALA A 120 9.71 4.99 -24.32
C ALA A 120 10.83 5.01 -23.27
N ASP A 121 11.27 6.19 -22.85
CA ASP A 121 12.19 6.36 -21.73
C ASP A 121 11.38 6.62 -20.46
N GLN A 122 11.32 5.63 -19.56
CA GLN A 122 10.74 5.77 -18.22
C GLN A 122 11.79 5.47 -17.14
N GLY A 123 13.07 5.67 -17.46
CA GLY A 123 14.20 5.45 -16.56
C GLY A 123 15.17 4.37 -17.01
N ALA A 124 16.19 4.13 -16.18
CA ALA A 124 17.35 3.31 -16.52
C ALA A 124 17.52 2.06 -15.62
N GLY A 125 16.46 1.62 -14.94
CA GLY A 125 16.48 0.43 -14.09
C GLY A 125 16.83 0.66 -12.61
N HIS A 126 16.98 1.93 -12.17
CA HIS A 126 17.19 2.30 -10.76
C HIS A 126 16.03 1.87 -9.85
N PHE A 127 14.81 1.86 -10.40
CA PHE A 127 13.58 1.42 -9.73
C PHE A 127 13.08 0.10 -10.34
N GLY A 128 14.00 -0.85 -10.56
CA GLY A 128 13.71 -2.16 -11.14
C GLY A 128 13.49 -2.16 -12.66
N TYR A 129 13.35 -3.37 -13.21
CA TYR A 129 13.17 -3.61 -14.66
C TYR A 129 11.73 -4.00 -15.03
N TYR A 130 10.85 -4.04 -14.03
CA TYR A 130 9.43 -4.32 -14.16
C TYR A 130 8.66 -3.35 -13.25
N PRO A 131 7.40 -3.00 -13.59
CA PRO A 131 6.55 -2.17 -12.74
C PRO A 131 6.44 -2.73 -11.31
N PRO A 132 6.23 -1.87 -10.30
CA PRO A 132 5.94 -2.31 -8.93
C PRO A 132 4.78 -3.32 -8.88
N HIS A 133 4.89 -4.32 -8.00
CA HIS A 133 3.89 -5.39 -7.89
C HIS A 133 2.53 -4.93 -7.33
N ASP A 134 2.53 -3.84 -6.57
CA ASP A 134 1.46 -3.45 -5.66
C ASP A 134 0.26 -2.80 -6.36
N ASP A 135 0.48 -2.01 -7.40
CA ASP A 135 -0.61 -1.26 -8.06
C ASP A 135 -1.64 -2.19 -8.72
N ALA A 136 -1.24 -3.39 -9.15
CA ALA A 136 -2.15 -4.42 -9.60
C ALA A 136 -3.14 -4.85 -8.50
N TYR A 137 -2.67 -4.96 -7.26
CA TYR A 137 -3.48 -5.33 -6.11
C TYR A 137 -4.28 -4.14 -5.57
N TYR A 138 -3.73 -2.93 -5.62
CA TYR A 138 -4.47 -1.71 -5.26
C TYR A 138 -5.60 -1.37 -6.23
N PHE A 139 -5.48 -1.74 -7.50
CA PHE A 139 -6.60 -1.64 -8.44
C PHE A 139 -7.78 -2.54 -8.02
N ILE A 140 -7.50 -3.71 -7.47
CA ILE A 140 -8.50 -4.66 -6.95
C ILE A 140 -9.09 -4.17 -5.63
N GLU A 141 -8.26 -3.63 -4.73
CA GLU A 141 -8.70 -2.96 -3.50
C GLU A 141 -9.68 -1.82 -3.83
N LEU A 142 -9.37 -0.95 -4.79
CA LEU A 142 -10.28 0.13 -5.22
C LEU A 142 -11.64 -0.40 -5.71
N ALA A 143 -11.64 -1.49 -6.47
CA ALA A 143 -12.88 -2.11 -6.95
C ALA A 143 -13.70 -2.71 -5.80
N TYR A 144 -13.02 -3.34 -4.84
CA TYR A 144 -13.64 -3.84 -3.61
C TYR A 144 -14.23 -2.69 -2.78
N GLN A 145 -13.47 -1.60 -2.55
CA GLN A 145 -13.93 -0.42 -1.82
C GLN A 145 -15.14 0.23 -2.50
N TYR A 146 -15.12 0.34 -3.82
CA TYR A 146 -16.27 0.83 -4.58
C TYR A 146 -17.52 -0.03 -4.36
N LEU A 147 -17.37 -1.36 -4.47
CA LEU A 147 -18.50 -2.29 -4.32
C LEU A 147 -19.10 -2.24 -2.91
N ILE A 148 -18.28 -2.25 -1.86
CA ILE A 148 -18.81 -2.22 -0.48
C ILE A 148 -19.47 -0.89 -0.12
N GLN A 149 -19.05 0.22 -0.74
CA GLN A 149 -19.63 1.54 -0.47
C GLN A 149 -20.88 1.83 -1.29
N SER A 150 -20.92 1.40 -2.56
CA SER A 150 -22.01 1.73 -3.49
C SER A 150 -23.05 0.61 -3.66
N GLY A 151 -22.64 -0.65 -3.50
CA GLY A 151 -23.42 -1.82 -3.92
C GLY A 151 -23.57 -1.95 -5.44
N ASP A 152 -22.97 -1.07 -6.25
CA ASP A 152 -23.14 -1.06 -7.71
C ASP A 152 -22.25 -2.10 -8.38
N GLN A 153 -22.87 -3.17 -8.86
CA GLN A 153 -22.19 -4.24 -9.59
C GLN A 153 -22.04 -3.95 -11.08
N THR A 154 -22.74 -2.95 -11.62
CA THR A 154 -22.77 -2.67 -13.06
C THR A 154 -21.41 -2.19 -13.58
N ILE A 155 -20.59 -1.59 -12.71
CA ILE A 155 -19.23 -1.15 -13.04
C ILE A 155 -18.37 -2.30 -13.59
N PHE A 156 -18.57 -3.53 -13.11
CA PHE A 156 -17.79 -4.69 -13.52
C PHE A 156 -18.03 -5.10 -14.96
N GLN A 157 -19.15 -4.66 -15.55
CA GLN A 157 -19.52 -4.90 -16.96
C GLN A 157 -19.09 -3.77 -17.88
N GLU A 158 -18.60 -2.64 -17.34
CA GLU A 158 -18.08 -1.55 -18.15
C GLU A 158 -16.86 -2.00 -18.93
N GLN A 159 -16.77 -1.56 -20.19
CA GLN A 159 -15.72 -2.01 -21.10
C GLN A 159 -14.78 -0.87 -21.45
N THR A 160 -13.49 -1.21 -21.47
CA THR A 160 -12.43 -0.39 -22.07
C THR A 160 -11.72 -1.28 -23.08
N ASP A 161 -11.64 -0.82 -24.33
CA ASP A 161 -11.13 -1.58 -25.49
C ASP A 161 -11.74 -2.99 -25.62
N GLY A 162 -13.05 -3.11 -25.38
CA GLY A 162 -13.79 -4.36 -25.52
C GLY A 162 -13.53 -5.41 -24.43
N VAL A 163 -12.80 -5.05 -23.36
CA VAL A 163 -12.56 -5.92 -22.20
C VAL A 163 -13.25 -5.32 -20.99
N THR A 164 -14.00 -6.14 -20.26
CA THR A 164 -14.74 -5.70 -19.06
C THR A 164 -13.79 -5.30 -17.93
N LEU A 165 -14.23 -4.41 -17.04
CA LEU A 165 -13.47 -4.04 -15.85
C LEU A 165 -13.13 -5.28 -15.01
N LEU A 166 -14.07 -6.22 -14.86
CA LEU A 166 -13.83 -7.45 -14.11
C LEU A 166 -12.69 -8.28 -14.72
N GLU A 167 -12.70 -8.50 -16.03
CA GLU A 167 -11.62 -9.21 -16.72
C GLU A 167 -10.29 -8.47 -16.62
N ARG A 168 -10.29 -7.13 -16.67
CA ARG A 168 -9.10 -6.29 -16.49
C ARG A 168 -8.48 -6.43 -15.11
N LEU A 169 -9.31 -6.48 -14.07
CA LEU A 169 -8.88 -6.73 -12.69
C LEU A 169 -8.23 -8.12 -12.56
N GLU A 170 -8.87 -9.16 -13.08
CA GLU A 170 -8.31 -10.53 -13.05
C GLU A 170 -6.97 -10.60 -13.81
N LYS A 171 -6.87 -9.93 -14.97
CA LYS A 171 -5.65 -9.87 -15.78
C LYS A 171 -4.54 -9.07 -15.11
N ALA A 172 -4.86 -7.97 -14.42
CA ALA A 172 -3.88 -7.22 -13.63
C ALA A 172 -3.25 -8.10 -12.55
N CYS A 173 -4.06 -8.88 -11.83
CA CYS A 173 -3.62 -9.77 -10.75
C CYS A 173 -2.56 -10.79 -11.19
N ILE A 174 -2.63 -11.26 -12.45
CA ILE A 174 -1.70 -12.26 -13.00
C ILE A 174 -0.56 -11.66 -13.83
N SER A 175 -0.52 -10.33 -14.00
CA SER A 175 0.55 -9.65 -14.75
C SER A 175 1.87 -9.58 -13.96
N CYS A 176 1.79 -9.77 -12.64
CA CYS A 176 2.90 -9.74 -11.70
C CYS A 176 3.76 -11.01 -11.77
N ASN A 177 5.06 -10.87 -11.49
CA ASN A 177 5.99 -11.99 -11.33
C ASN A 177 5.64 -12.86 -10.11
N ILE A 178 5.09 -14.04 -10.35
CA ILE A 178 4.64 -14.97 -9.31
C ILE A 178 5.29 -16.35 -9.47
N ASP A 179 5.54 -16.99 -8.35
CA ASP A 179 5.94 -18.39 -8.32
C ASP A 179 4.71 -19.29 -8.50
N PRO A 180 4.67 -20.21 -9.49
CA PRO A 180 3.47 -20.99 -9.79
C PRO A 180 3.11 -21.97 -8.65
N ASP A 181 4.11 -22.44 -7.91
CA ASP A 181 3.92 -23.48 -6.89
C ASP A 181 3.47 -22.91 -5.56
N SER A 182 4.07 -21.83 -5.07
CA SER A 182 3.72 -21.16 -3.82
C SER A 182 2.70 -20.03 -3.99
N GLN A 183 2.53 -19.52 -5.22
CA GLN A 183 1.74 -18.32 -5.56
C GLN A 183 2.28 -17.03 -4.93
N LEU A 184 3.51 -17.04 -4.41
CA LEU A 184 4.17 -15.86 -3.84
C LEU A 184 4.68 -14.95 -4.95
N CYS A 185 4.61 -13.64 -4.70
CA CYS A 185 5.26 -12.65 -5.54
C CYS A 185 6.77 -12.80 -5.42
N CYS A 186 7.48 -12.72 -6.53
CA CYS A 186 8.91 -12.94 -6.58
C CYS A 186 9.64 -11.90 -7.43
N SER A 187 10.95 -11.79 -7.18
CA SER A 187 11.86 -10.91 -7.90
C SER A 187 13.20 -11.63 -8.08
N LYS A 188 13.79 -11.52 -9.28
CA LYS A 188 15.03 -12.23 -9.64
C LYS A 188 16.06 -11.27 -10.21
N MET A 189 17.32 -11.43 -9.80
CA MET A 189 18.45 -10.69 -10.37
C MET A 189 18.83 -11.24 -11.77
N PRO A 190 19.43 -10.42 -12.67
CA PRO A 190 19.74 -9.00 -12.49
C PRO A 190 18.53 -8.07 -12.68
N ASN A 191 17.50 -8.52 -13.41
CA ASN A 191 16.34 -7.71 -13.76
C ASN A 191 15.24 -7.82 -12.69
N TYR A 192 15.53 -7.28 -11.51
CA TYR A 192 14.63 -7.37 -10.36
C TYR A 192 13.35 -6.57 -10.57
N THR A 193 12.28 -6.98 -9.89
CA THR A 193 11.01 -6.27 -9.82
C THR A 193 10.96 -5.49 -8.51
N VAL A 194 10.39 -4.28 -8.55
CA VAL A 194 10.13 -3.51 -7.34
C VAL A 194 9.11 -4.22 -6.48
N ASP A 195 9.41 -4.28 -5.18
CA ASP A 195 8.55 -4.91 -4.17
C ASP A 195 7.18 -4.23 -4.08
N TRP A 196 7.20 -2.93 -3.81
CA TRP A 196 6.05 -2.02 -3.80
C TRP A 196 6.56 -0.58 -3.69
N GLY A 197 5.76 0.43 -4.06
CA GLY A 197 6.32 1.79 -4.23
C GLY A 197 6.70 2.54 -2.94
N PHE A 198 6.38 2.04 -1.74
CA PHE A 198 7.00 2.55 -0.50
C PHE A 198 8.37 1.93 -0.19
N CYS A 199 8.88 1.08 -1.08
CA CYS A 199 10.23 0.50 -1.06
C CYS A 199 10.83 0.43 -2.48
N ASP A 200 10.48 1.36 -3.38
CA ASP A 200 10.97 1.35 -4.77
C ASP A 200 12.48 1.60 -4.92
N GLN A 201 13.13 2.26 -3.95
CA GLN A 201 14.58 2.43 -3.88
C GLN A 201 15.29 1.26 -3.19
N ILE A 202 14.56 0.24 -2.74
CA ILE A 202 15.11 -0.91 -2.02
C ILE A 202 15.17 -2.12 -2.96
N VAL A 203 16.36 -2.67 -3.14
CA VAL A 203 16.55 -3.83 -4.02
C VAL A 203 16.26 -5.10 -3.24
N LYS A 204 15.15 -5.77 -3.55
CA LYS A 204 14.75 -7.05 -2.95
C LYS A 204 14.68 -8.16 -4.00
N SER A 205 14.99 -9.39 -3.60
CA SER A 205 14.92 -10.58 -4.47
C SER A 205 14.53 -11.85 -3.71
N GLY A 206 14.24 -12.91 -4.46
CA GLY A 206 13.60 -14.12 -3.95
C GLY A 206 12.09 -13.97 -3.87
N TYR A 207 11.45 -14.55 -2.87
CA TYR A 207 10.06 -14.24 -2.53
C TYR A 207 9.97 -12.92 -1.78
N LEU A 208 8.89 -12.20 -2.03
CA LEU A 208 8.66 -10.84 -1.54
C LEU A 208 7.45 -10.80 -0.61
N LEU A 209 7.63 -10.27 0.60
CA LEU A 209 6.59 -10.31 1.64
C LEU A 209 5.40 -9.42 1.31
N PHE A 210 5.64 -8.12 1.16
CA PHE A 210 4.57 -7.13 1.09
C PHE A 210 3.61 -7.36 -0.10
N PRO A 211 4.08 -7.55 -1.35
CA PRO A 211 3.20 -7.84 -2.48
C PRO A 211 2.54 -9.22 -2.35
N SER A 212 3.13 -10.20 -1.65
CA SER A 212 2.44 -11.47 -1.37
C SER A 212 1.28 -11.28 -0.39
N LEU A 213 1.43 -10.41 0.61
CA LEU A 213 0.32 -10.02 1.51
C LEU A 213 -0.80 -9.32 0.73
N LEU A 214 -0.43 -8.38 -0.15
CA LEU A 214 -1.40 -7.68 -1.01
C LEU A 214 -2.09 -8.65 -1.99
N ARG A 215 -1.37 -9.59 -2.58
CA ARG A 215 -1.95 -10.62 -3.45
C ARG A 215 -2.96 -11.50 -2.73
N ARG A 216 -2.65 -11.92 -1.49
CA ARG A 216 -3.60 -12.66 -0.65
C ARG A 216 -4.84 -11.82 -0.37
N GLN A 217 -4.65 -10.55 -0.01
CA GLN A 217 -5.75 -9.62 0.25
C GLN A 217 -6.64 -9.45 -1.00
N ALA A 218 -6.03 -9.25 -2.17
CA ALA A 218 -6.72 -9.17 -3.45
C ALA A 218 -7.50 -10.45 -3.78
N ALA A 219 -6.95 -11.64 -3.46
CA ALA A 219 -7.68 -12.90 -3.62
C ALA A 219 -8.93 -12.96 -2.71
N LEU A 220 -8.84 -12.54 -1.45
CA LEU A 220 -10.01 -12.46 -0.56
C LEU A 220 -11.05 -11.44 -1.07
N GLN A 221 -10.60 -10.34 -1.66
CA GLN A 221 -11.46 -9.32 -2.25
C GLN A 221 -12.15 -9.82 -3.51
N PHE A 222 -11.46 -10.56 -4.38
CA PHE A 222 -12.10 -11.24 -5.49
C PHE A 222 -13.13 -12.25 -5.01
N ALA A 223 -12.82 -13.06 -4.00
CA ALA A 223 -13.80 -13.99 -3.44
C ALA A 223 -15.06 -13.26 -2.97
N TYR A 224 -14.91 -12.10 -2.32
CA TYR A 224 -16.05 -11.25 -1.96
C TYR A 224 -16.81 -10.73 -3.19
N ILE A 225 -16.12 -10.15 -4.17
CA ILE A 225 -16.72 -9.62 -5.41
C ILE A 225 -17.50 -10.73 -6.14
N PHE A 226 -16.89 -11.90 -6.37
CA PHE A 226 -17.54 -13.02 -7.03
C PHE A 226 -18.71 -13.59 -6.23
N THR A 227 -18.66 -13.53 -4.90
CA THR A 227 -19.82 -13.87 -4.06
C THR A 227 -20.97 -12.92 -4.35
N GLN A 228 -20.71 -11.60 -4.40
CA GLN A 228 -21.75 -10.60 -4.71
C GLN A 228 -22.32 -10.76 -6.12
N LEU A 229 -21.51 -11.23 -7.07
CA LEU A 229 -21.92 -11.52 -8.44
C LEU A 229 -22.60 -12.90 -8.61
N GLY A 230 -22.69 -13.71 -7.55
CA GLY A 230 -23.28 -15.06 -7.60
C GLY A 230 -22.41 -16.13 -8.28
N ASP A 231 -21.11 -15.86 -8.49
CA ASP A 231 -20.17 -16.79 -9.11
C ASP A 231 -19.47 -17.65 -8.04
N VAL A 232 -20.11 -18.76 -7.69
CA VAL A 232 -19.63 -19.69 -6.65
C VAL A 232 -18.31 -20.37 -7.04
N VAL A 233 -18.08 -20.62 -8.34
CA VAL A 233 -16.87 -21.30 -8.82
C VAL A 233 -15.66 -20.41 -8.63
N ARG A 234 -15.73 -19.15 -9.10
CA ARG A 234 -14.63 -18.21 -8.91
C ARG A 234 -14.45 -17.81 -7.45
N THR A 235 -15.54 -17.70 -6.68
CA THR A 235 -15.45 -17.49 -5.22
C THR A 235 -14.58 -18.55 -4.56
N SER A 236 -14.86 -19.82 -4.83
CA SER A 236 -14.12 -20.95 -4.24
C SER A 236 -12.65 -20.93 -4.68
N TYR A 237 -12.40 -20.70 -5.97
CA TYR A 237 -11.04 -20.58 -6.52
C TYR A 237 -10.20 -19.52 -5.80
N TYR A 238 -10.75 -18.32 -5.59
CA TYR A 238 -9.99 -17.24 -4.95
C TYR A 238 -9.80 -17.45 -3.44
N LEU A 239 -10.71 -18.14 -2.76
CA LEU A 239 -10.51 -18.57 -1.36
C LEU A 239 -9.37 -19.60 -1.25
N GLU A 240 -9.34 -20.59 -2.16
CA GLU A 240 -8.25 -21.58 -2.23
C GLU A 240 -6.91 -20.91 -2.54
N LEU A 241 -6.88 -19.97 -3.49
CA LEU A 241 -5.70 -19.18 -3.82
C LEU A 241 -5.20 -18.39 -2.59
N ALA A 242 -6.09 -17.73 -1.85
CA ALA A 242 -5.72 -17.01 -0.63
C ALA A 242 -5.13 -17.95 0.43
N GLY A 243 -5.67 -19.16 0.58
CA GLY A 243 -5.14 -20.19 1.48
C GLY A 243 -3.76 -20.70 1.05
N LYS A 244 -3.54 -20.88 -0.25
CA LYS A 244 -2.25 -21.29 -0.83
C LYS A 244 -1.18 -20.23 -0.60
N ILE A 245 -1.50 -18.95 -0.88
CA ILE A 245 -0.58 -17.83 -0.64
C ILE A 245 -0.27 -17.70 0.86
N LYS A 246 -1.28 -17.81 1.75
CA LYS A 246 -1.07 -17.82 3.21
C LYS A 246 -0.05 -18.88 3.60
N SER A 247 -0.22 -20.11 3.11
CA SER A 247 0.69 -21.22 3.41
C SER A 247 2.11 -20.94 2.91
N GLY A 248 2.26 -20.43 1.68
CA GLY A 248 3.54 -20.03 1.12
C GLY A 248 4.24 -18.96 1.95
N ILE A 249 3.51 -17.92 2.38
CA ILE A 249 4.05 -16.83 3.21
C ILE A 249 4.57 -17.39 4.54
N LEU A 250 3.76 -18.18 5.24
CA LEU A 250 4.11 -18.72 6.56
C LEU A 250 5.33 -19.66 6.50
N GLN A 251 5.47 -20.40 5.40
CA GLN A 251 6.59 -21.32 5.20
C GLN A 251 7.90 -20.61 4.88
N ASN A 252 7.87 -19.54 4.07
CA ASN A 252 9.09 -19.01 3.45
C ASN A 252 9.53 -17.64 4.00
N LEU A 253 8.61 -16.85 4.55
CA LEU A 253 8.83 -15.43 4.88
C LEU A 253 8.75 -15.13 6.37
N THR A 254 8.83 -16.15 7.24
CA THR A 254 8.85 -15.99 8.69
C THR A 254 10.24 -16.27 9.27
N GLU A 255 10.60 -15.56 10.33
CA GLU A 255 11.79 -15.88 11.14
C GLU A 255 11.45 -16.86 12.29
N GLY A 256 10.17 -17.17 12.48
CA GLY A 256 9.68 -18.10 13.50
C GLY A 256 9.59 -17.52 14.91
N ASN A 257 10.24 -16.39 15.21
CA ASN A 257 10.16 -15.70 16.50
C ASN A 257 9.01 -14.67 16.60
N GLY A 258 8.21 -14.51 15.55
CA GLY A 258 7.15 -13.50 15.44
C GLY A 258 7.41 -12.44 14.37
N TRP A 259 8.65 -12.32 13.88
CA TRP A 259 8.96 -11.42 12.76
C TRP A 259 8.75 -12.08 11.40
N PHE A 260 8.33 -11.27 10.44
CA PHE A 260 8.39 -11.58 9.02
C PHE A 260 9.62 -10.95 8.39
N LEU A 261 10.14 -11.61 7.36
CA LEU A 261 11.28 -11.16 6.58
C LEU A 261 10.78 -10.51 5.30
N SER A 262 11.35 -9.36 4.93
CA SER A 262 10.90 -8.58 3.78
C SER A 262 11.05 -9.33 2.46
N SER A 263 12.08 -10.17 2.37
CA SER A 263 12.36 -11.03 1.21
C SER A 263 13.10 -12.31 1.63
N THR A 264 13.40 -13.22 0.69
CA THR A 264 14.15 -14.47 0.98
C THR A 264 15.59 -14.48 0.49
N GLU A 265 16.00 -13.54 -0.37
CA GLU A 265 17.38 -13.43 -0.84
C GLU A 265 17.97 -12.08 -0.42
N ILE A 266 18.06 -11.10 -1.32
CA ILE A 266 18.60 -9.76 -1.01
C ILE A 266 17.58 -8.95 -0.19
N CYS A 267 18.05 -8.27 0.85
CA CYS A 267 17.26 -7.52 1.84
C CYS A 267 16.34 -8.43 2.68
N ARG A 268 16.82 -9.64 2.98
CA ARG A 268 16.18 -10.60 3.91
C ARG A 268 16.33 -10.13 5.37
N GLN A 269 15.71 -8.99 5.68
CA GLN A 269 15.71 -8.36 7.00
C GLN A 269 14.29 -8.36 7.56
N LYS A 270 14.17 -8.23 8.90
CA LYS A 270 12.86 -8.12 9.56
C LYS A 270 12.10 -6.91 9.03
N ASP A 271 10.87 -7.14 8.60
CA ASP A 271 10.01 -6.12 8.05
C ASP A 271 8.96 -5.71 9.08
N VAL A 272 9.14 -4.53 9.66
CA VAL A 272 8.23 -4.00 10.68
C VAL A 272 6.84 -3.76 10.08
N TRP A 273 6.79 -3.22 8.87
CA TRP A 273 5.54 -2.88 8.20
C TRP A 273 4.83 -4.13 7.73
N GLY A 274 5.55 -5.06 7.10
CA GLY A 274 5.00 -6.34 6.64
C GLY A 274 4.48 -7.19 7.80
N THR A 275 5.16 -7.19 8.95
CA THR A 275 4.69 -7.89 10.16
C THR A 275 3.41 -7.25 10.71
N ALA A 276 3.35 -5.92 10.82
CA ALA A 276 2.13 -5.22 11.25
C ALA A 276 0.97 -5.40 10.25
N PHE A 277 1.25 -5.40 8.95
CA PHE A 277 0.26 -5.60 7.91
C PHE A 277 -0.28 -7.05 7.86
N ALA A 278 0.56 -8.04 8.18
CA ALA A 278 0.12 -9.43 8.35
C ALA A 278 -0.88 -9.60 9.51
N VAL A 279 -0.71 -8.84 10.59
CA VAL A 279 -1.70 -8.74 11.68
C VAL A 279 -2.97 -8.05 11.17
N TRP A 280 -2.85 -6.89 10.52
CA TRP A 280 -3.97 -6.10 10.02
C TRP A 280 -4.90 -6.87 9.07
N THR A 281 -4.32 -7.63 8.14
CA THR A 281 -5.01 -8.42 7.10
C THR A 281 -5.49 -9.79 7.58
N GLY A 282 -5.34 -10.11 8.86
CA GLY A 282 -5.75 -11.40 9.43
C GLY A 282 -5.04 -12.59 8.77
N LEU A 283 -3.75 -12.44 8.43
CA LEU A 283 -2.93 -13.57 8.00
C LEU A 283 -2.68 -14.53 9.16
N LEU A 284 -2.48 -13.96 10.35
CA LEU A 284 -1.93 -14.63 11.52
C LEU A 284 -3.01 -15.18 12.45
N GLU A 285 -2.75 -16.37 12.99
CA GLU A 285 -3.61 -17.08 13.95
C GLU A 285 -2.74 -17.76 15.02
N GLY A 286 -3.34 -18.09 16.18
CA GLY A 286 -2.71 -18.88 17.24
C GLY A 286 -1.38 -18.32 17.76
N ASP A 287 -0.42 -19.22 18.01
CA ASP A 287 0.88 -18.89 18.62
C ASP A 287 1.72 -17.91 17.79
N LEU A 288 1.61 -17.96 16.46
CA LEU A 288 2.37 -17.04 15.62
C LEU A 288 1.81 -15.62 15.71
N LEU A 289 0.47 -15.47 15.79
CA LEU A 289 -0.14 -14.16 16.06
C LEU A 289 0.38 -13.60 17.38
N GLN A 290 0.30 -14.37 18.47
CA GLN A 290 0.73 -13.92 19.79
C GLN A 290 2.21 -13.50 19.82
N ARG A 291 3.10 -14.27 19.18
CA ARG A 291 4.52 -13.89 19.06
C ARG A 291 4.73 -12.63 18.23
N SER A 292 3.99 -12.47 17.14
CA SER A 292 4.09 -11.27 16.28
C SER A 292 3.61 -10.02 17.02
N LEU A 293 2.51 -10.12 17.77
CA LEU A 293 2.00 -9.06 18.64
C LEU A 293 3.02 -8.68 19.73
N GLN A 294 3.62 -9.68 20.38
CA GLN A 294 4.65 -9.50 21.41
C GLN A 294 5.87 -8.73 20.86
N VAL A 295 6.46 -9.17 19.74
CA VAL A 295 7.68 -8.54 19.22
C VAL A 295 7.44 -7.11 18.72
N LEU A 296 6.26 -6.82 18.15
CA LEU A 296 5.87 -5.46 17.79
C LEU A 296 5.70 -4.57 19.04
N ALA A 297 5.08 -5.10 20.10
CA ALA A 297 4.94 -4.36 21.35
C ALA A 297 6.29 -4.08 22.03
N GLU A 298 7.21 -5.05 22.03
CA GLU A 298 8.56 -4.89 22.56
C GLU A 298 9.38 -3.87 21.76
N ALA A 299 9.30 -3.91 20.42
CA ALA A 299 9.97 -2.94 19.56
C ALA A 299 9.45 -1.50 19.75
N PHE A 300 8.16 -1.35 20.03
CA PHE A 300 7.55 -0.07 20.38
C PHE A 300 8.04 0.43 21.75
N LYS A 301 7.97 -0.41 22.80
CA LYS A 301 8.44 -0.08 24.15
C LYS A 301 9.93 0.30 24.17
N ALA A 302 10.73 -0.35 23.34
CA ALA A 302 12.17 -0.07 23.21
C ALA A 302 12.49 1.17 22.35
N GLY A 303 11.49 1.82 21.73
CA GLY A 303 11.72 2.98 20.86
C GLY A 303 12.49 2.66 19.57
N ARG A 304 12.45 1.39 19.12
CA ARG A 304 13.21 0.89 17.97
C ARG A 304 12.42 0.90 16.66
N ALA A 305 11.09 0.91 16.74
CA ALA A 305 10.20 0.89 15.57
C ALA A 305 9.46 2.22 15.32
N VAL A 306 9.25 3.03 16.36
CA VAL A 306 8.35 4.19 16.30
C VAL A 306 9.02 5.45 16.85
N ALA A 307 8.80 6.58 16.19
CA ALA A 307 9.13 7.92 16.68
C ALA A 307 7.94 8.85 16.37
N HIS A 308 7.44 9.57 17.38
CA HIS A 308 6.30 10.50 17.23
C HIS A 308 5.02 9.88 16.62
N GLY A 309 4.82 8.57 16.80
CA GLY A 309 3.70 7.83 16.17
C GLY A 309 3.91 7.44 14.71
N TYR A 310 5.05 7.79 14.10
CA TYR A 310 5.49 7.35 12.77
C TYR A 310 6.33 6.08 12.91
N VAL A 311 6.25 5.16 11.95
CA VAL A 311 6.88 3.84 12.00
C VAL A 311 7.94 3.70 10.90
N ARG A 312 9.10 3.14 11.23
CA ARG A 312 10.16 2.81 10.25
C ARG A 312 10.07 1.37 9.74
N GLN A 313 10.62 1.10 8.56
CA GLN A 313 10.54 -0.21 7.90
C GLN A 313 11.41 -1.28 8.58
N ILE A 314 12.63 -0.88 8.98
CA ILE A 314 13.65 -1.74 9.62
C ILE A 314 13.84 -1.28 11.05
N LEU A 315 13.96 -2.20 12.01
CA LEU A 315 14.22 -1.84 13.41
C LEU A 315 15.54 -1.08 13.57
N GLU A 316 15.53 -0.02 14.39
CA GLU A 316 16.76 0.62 14.83
C GLU A 316 17.67 -0.39 15.54
N GLY A 317 18.96 -0.40 15.24
CA GLY A 317 19.92 -1.39 15.75
C GLY A 317 19.93 -2.73 14.99
N GLU A 318 19.12 -2.89 13.93
CA GLU A 318 19.18 -4.04 13.01
C GLU A 318 19.51 -3.60 11.57
N GLU A 319 20.28 -2.51 11.45
CA GLU A 319 20.79 -2.02 10.19
C GLU A 319 21.73 -3.04 9.53
N ALA A 320 21.66 -3.17 8.20
CA ALA A 320 22.54 -4.06 7.45
C ALA A 320 24.03 -3.67 7.59
N ALA A 321 24.32 -2.37 7.70
CA ALA A 321 25.62 -1.88 8.11
C ALA A 321 25.46 -0.62 8.96
N ALA A 322 25.70 -0.76 10.27
CA ALA A 322 25.56 0.32 11.25
C ALA A 322 26.31 1.60 10.82
N GLY A 323 25.60 2.73 10.84
CA GLY A 323 26.13 4.03 10.43
C GLY A 323 26.31 4.21 8.91
N LYS A 324 25.90 3.24 8.09
CA LYS A 324 26.09 3.26 6.63
C LYS A 324 24.81 3.03 5.84
N THR A 325 23.99 2.05 6.20
CA THR A 325 22.71 1.77 5.53
C THR A 325 21.81 0.92 6.42
N ALA A 326 20.49 1.16 6.39
CA ALA A 326 19.53 0.34 7.13
C ALA A 326 19.22 -0.95 6.36
N TRP A 327 18.93 -0.86 5.06
CA TRP A 327 18.77 -1.99 4.15
C TRP A 327 20.10 -2.47 3.58
N GLU A 328 20.19 -3.77 3.29
CA GLU A 328 21.33 -4.40 2.65
C GLU A 328 21.70 -3.75 1.31
N LYS A 329 20.69 -3.39 0.49
CA LYS A 329 20.90 -2.84 -0.85
C LYS A 329 19.86 -1.78 -1.20
N THR A 330 20.33 -0.54 -1.35
CA THR A 330 19.52 0.62 -1.72
C THR A 330 20.40 1.77 -2.19
N GLU A 331 19.85 2.67 -3.01
CA GLU A 331 20.47 3.96 -3.36
C GLU A 331 20.10 5.08 -2.37
N CYS A 332 19.16 4.82 -1.47
CA CYS A 332 18.64 5.80 -0.51
C CYS A 332 19.62 5.99 0.67
N PRO A 333 19.95 7.24 1.07
CA PRO A 333 20.85 7.49 2.19
C PRO A 333 20.38 6.87 3.51
N PHE A 334 21.33 6.58 4.41
CA PHE A 334 21.04 6.01 5.71
C PHE A 334 20.04 6.84 6.53
N ASN A 335 19.09 6.19 7.20
CA ASN A 335 18.04 6.79 8.03
C ASN A 335 17.27 7.92 7.33
N THR A 336 17.10 7.79 6.01
CA THR A 336 16.41 8.74 5.16
C THR A 336 15.34 7.99 4.38
N TYR A 337 14.15 8.58 4.26
CA TYR A 337 13.06 8.09 3.41
C TYR A 337 12.77 6.59 3.58
N GLN A 338 12.96 5.78 2.55
CA GLN A 338 12.68 4.33 2.57
C GLN A 338 13.77 3.51 3.28
N ASN A 339 14.94 4.10 3.56
CA ASN A 339 16.08 3.46 4.20
C ASN A 339 16.20 3.81 5.69
N GLY A 340 15.10 3.59 6.43
CA GLY A 340 15.03 3.80 7.88
C GLY A 340 14.43 5.13 8.31
N GLY A 341 13.76 5.85 7.40
CA GLY A 341 12.90 6.98 7.77
C GLY A 341 11.62 6.52 8.47
N TYR A 342 10.91 7.45 9.10
CA TYR A 342 9.68 7.18 9.84
C TYR A 342 8.47 7.68 9.06
N TRP A 343 7.45 6.84 8.90
CA TRP A 343 6.29 7.09 8.06
C TRP A 343 4.98 6.90 8.81
N THR A 344 3.94 7.66 8.45
CA THR A 344 2.61 7.47 9.08
C THR A 344 1.76 6.42 8.37
N THR A 345 2.01 6.15 7.08
CA THR A 345 1.30 5.11 6.30
C THR A 345 1.08 3.79 7.07
N PRO A 346 2.11 3.15 7.66
CA PRO A 346 1.94 1.91 8.44
C PRO A 346 1.35 2.09 9.85
N SER A 347 1.19 3.32 10.34
CA SER A 347 0.84 3.58 11.74
C SER A 347 -0.51 2.96 12.10
N GLY A 348 -1.49 2.97 11.21
CA GLY A 348 -2.78 2.32 11.44
C GLY A 348 -2.64 0.81 11.70
N TRP A 349 -1.84 0.11 10.89
CA TRP A 349 -1.60 -1.33 11.04
C TRP A 349 -0.88 -1.63 12.35
N TYR A 350 0.11 -0.80 12.69
CA TYR A 350 0.89 -0.94 13.93
C TYR A 350 0.04 -0.66 15.18
N ILE A 351 -0.79 0.39 15.16
CA ILE A 351 -1.74 0.72 16.23
C ILE A 351 -2.69 -0.46 16.47
N TYR A 352 -3.20 -1.08 15.40
CA TYR A 352 -4.08 -2.24 15.52
C TYR A 352 -3.37 -3.46 16.12
N ALA A 353 -2.11 -3.70 15.76
CA ALA A 353 -1.31 -4.75 16.39
C ALA A 353 -1.05 -4.47 17.87
N LEU A 354 -0.73 -3.22 18.24
CA LEU A 354 -0.60 -2.84 19.65
C LEU A 354 -1.92 -3.04 20.40
N TYR A 355 -3.07 -2.69 19.79
CA TYR A 355 -4.38 -2.84 20.44
C TYR A 355 -4.70 -4.29 20.77
N GLN A 356 -4.41 -5.22 19.84
CA GLN A 356 -4.62 -6.65 20.08
C GLN A 356 -3.70 -7.22 21.17
N HIS A 357 -2.53 -6.61 21.41
CA HIS A 357 -1.61 -7.03 22.46
C HIS A 357 -1.93 -6.38 23.82
N ASP A 358 -1.99 -5.05 23.84
CA ASP A 358 -2.15 -4.20 25.01
C ASP A 358 -2.80 -2.86 24.57
N PRO A 359 -4.09 -2.67 24.85
CA PRO A 359 -4.82 -1.45 24.49
C PRO A 359 -4.20 -0.15 25.02
N GLU A 360 -3.42 -0.17 26.11
CA GLU A 360 -2.75 1.05 26.60
C GLU A 360 -1.59 1.47 25.68
N LEU A 361 -0.87 0.52 25.07
CA LEU A 361 0.18 0.84 24.10
C LEU A 361 -0.41 1.47 22.84
N ALA A 362 -1.55 0.96 22.38
CA ALA A 362 -2.25 1.56 21.25
C ALA A 362 -2.66 3.01 21.55
N ARG A 363 -3.23 3.27 22.74
CA ARG A 363 -3.58 4.64 23.16
C ARG A 363 -2.35 5.55 23.25
N LEU A 364 -1.24 5.05 23.77
CA LEU A 364 0.01 5.80 23.81
C LEU A 364 0.48 6.20 22.41
N MET A 365 0.49 5.26 21.45
CA MET A 365 0.90 5.56 20.06
C MET A 365 -0.08 6.52 19.36
N ILE A 366 -1.39 6.34 19.56
CA ILE A 366 -2.44 7.25 19.07
C ILE A 366 -2.19 8.67 19.60
N GLN A 367 -1.92 8.81 20.90
CA GLN A 367 -1.64 10.10 21.51
C GLN A 367 -0.36 10.74 20.96
N GLN A 368 0.71 9.97 20.81
CA GLN A 368 1.97 10.45 20.20
C GLN A 368 1.74 11.02 18.78
N LEU A 369 0.97 10.31 17.96
CA LEU A 369 0.66 10.74 16.60
C LEU A 369 -0.23 11.99 16.58
N LYS A 370 -1.27 12.02 17.43
CA LYS A 370 -2.18 13.17 17.59
C LYS A 370 -1.41 14.40 18.06
N ASP A 371 -0.62 14.29 19.12
CA ASP A 371 0.13 15.41 19.70
C ASP A 371 1.11 16.00 18.68
N HIS A 372 1.88 15.15 18.00
CA HIS A 372 2.80 15.61 16.96
C HIS A 372 2.05 16.30 15.82
N SER A 373 0.96 15.69 15.32
CA SER A 373 0.17 16.26 14.23
C SER A 373 -0.49 17.58 14.60
N CYS A 374 -0.94 17.75 15.85
CA CYS A 374 -1.47 19.00 16.38
C CYS A 374 -0.40 20.09 16.45
N VAL A 375 0.77 19.79 17.03
CA VAL A 375 1.87 20.76 17.17
C VAL A 375 2.35 21.25 15.80
N HIS A 376 2.41 20.36 14.81
CA HIS A 376 2.93 20.65 13.47
C HIS A 376 1.83 20.83 12.40
N ALA A 377 0.58 21.05 12.82
CA ALA A 377 -0.55 21.20 11.89
C ALA A 377 -0.34 22.38 10.93
N ALA A 378 0.17 23.51 11.44
CA ALA A 378 0.46 24.69 10.62
C ALA A 378 1.57 24.46 9.58
N ASP A 379 2.46 23.49 9.85
CA ASP A 379 3.52 23.08 8.92
C ASP A 379 3.06 21.99 7.95
N GLY A 380 1.81 21.54 8.05
CA GLY A 380 1.20 20.55 7.17
C GLY A 380 1.42 19.11 7.61
N ALA A 381 1.53 18.82 8.90
CA ALA A 381 1.42 17.45 9.39
C ALA A 381 0.00 16.87 9.17
N PRO A 382 -0.16 15.54 9.09
CA PRO A 382 0.88 14.52 9.02
C PRO A 382 1.61 14.53 7.68
N TYR A 383 2.89 14.17 7.75
CA TYR A 383 3.81 14.10 6.64
C TYR A 383 3.80 12.72 5.99
N GLU A 384 4.30 12.62 4.77
CA GLU A 384 4.64 11.35 4.13
C GLU A 384 5.66 10.59 4.98
N TRP A 385 6.77 11.25 5.29
CA TRP A 385 7.83 10.72 6.13
C TRP A 385 8.60 11.82 6.87
N MET A 386 9.35 11.41 7.89
CA MET A 386 10.25 12.27 8.66
C MET A 386 11.51 11.55 9.14
N SER A 387 12.56 12.32 9.44
CA SER A 387 13.71 11.85 10.23
C SER A 387 13.29 11.57 11.67
N ARG A 388 14.10 10.79 12.41
CA ARG A 388 13.80 10.41 13.81
C ARG A 388 13.51 11.60 14.72
N ASP A 389 14.26 12.68 14.55
CA ASP A 389 14.18 13.91 15.35
C ASP A 389 13.21 14.95 14.79
N GLY A 390 12.54 14.66 13.66
CA GLY A 390 11.64 15.58 12.97
C GLY A 390 12.32 16.78 12.30
N SER A 391 13.66 16.82 12.22
CA SER A 391 14.39 17.92 11.57
C SER A 391 14.24 17.92 10.04
N VAL A 392 13.96 16.76 9.44
CA VAL A 392 13.69 16.60 8.01
C VAL A 392 12.32 15.98 7.83
N VAL A 393 11.48 16.61 7.01
CA VAL A 393 10.13 16.15 6.69
C VAL A 393 9.86 16.27 5.19
N SER A 394 8.95 15.46 4.66
CA SER A 394 8.51 15.58 3.26
C SER A 394 7.05 15.17 3.08
N GLY A 395 6.44 15.63 1.98
CA GLY A 395 5.05 15.35 1.61
C GLY A 395 4.07 15.87 2.67
N ARG A 396 3.80 17.17 2.66
CA ARG A 396 2.91 17.80 3.64
C ARG A 396 1.45 17.50 3.29
N MET A 397 0.63 17.33 4.33
CA MET A 397 -0.78 16.96 4.22
C MET A 397 -0.92 15.69 3.37
N TYR A 398 -0.19 14.64 3.74
CA TYR A 398 -0.15 13.40 2.98
C TYR A 398 -1.42 12.57 3.23
N GLY A 399 -2.15 12.24 2.18
CA GLY A 399 -3.48 11.65 2.28
C GLY A 399 -3.49 10.27 2.93
N ALA A 400 -2.56 9.38 2.55
CA ALA A 400 -2.44 8.05 3.17
C ALA A 400 -2.04 8.15 4.65
N SER A 401 -1.17 9.10 5.00
CA SER A 401 -0.77 9.38 6.38
C SER A 401 -1.93 9.85 7.25
N ALA A 402 -2.93 10.52 6.69
CA ALA A 402 -4.12 10.93 7.43
C ALA A 402 -5.18 9.83 7.52
N THR A 403 -5.39 9.10 6.43
CA THR A 403 -6.51 8.16 6.30
C THR A 403 -6.26 6.82 6.98
N LEU A 404 -5.05 6.25 6.88
CA LEU A 404 -4.78 4.91 7.41
C LEU A 404 -4.82 4.82 8.95
N PRO A 405 -4.29 5.80 9.73
CA PRO A 405 -4.51 5.85 11.17
C PRO A 405 -6.00 5.96 11.53
N PHE A 406 -6.76 6.78 10.81
CA PHE A 406 -8.21 6.90 11.02
C PHE A 406 -8.92 5.55 10.82
N VAL A 407 -8.58 4.80 9.76
CA VAL A 407 -9.18 3.48 9.49
C VAL A 407 -8.98 2.54 10.68
N ALA A 408 -7.77 2.50 11.26
CA ALA A 408 -7.47 1.67 12.41
C ALA A 408 -8.22 2.11 13.67
N VAL A 409 -8.22 3.41 13.97
CA VAL A 409 -8.95 3.98 15.12
C VAL A 409 -10.45 3.71 15.02
N LYS A 410 -11.04 3.88 13.83
CA LYS A 410 -12.43 3.55 13.54
C LYS A 410 -12.74 2.07 13.75
N ARG A 411 -11.88 1.17 13.25
CA ARG A 411 -12.04 -0.29 13.41
C ARG A 411 -12.01 -0.68 14.88
N ILE A 412 -11.01 -0.21 15.64
CA ILE A 412 -10.88 -0.52 17.07
C ILE A 412 -12.14 -0.05 17.83
N ALA A 413 -12.61 1.17 17.55
CA ALA A 413 -13.81 1.70 18.18
C ALA A 413 -15.07 0.89 17.86
N GLN A 414 -15.14 0.23 16.70
CA GLN A 414 -16.23 -0.68 16.35
C GLN A 414 -16.11 -2.01 17.11
N GLU A 415 -14.90 -2.55 17.25
CA GLU A 415 -14.62 -3.80 17.97
C GLU A 415 -14.78 -3.65 19.51
N GLU A 416 -14.58 -2.46 20.07
CA GLU A 416 -14.79 -2.18 21.51
C GLU A 416 -16.28 -1.98 21.90
N LYS A 417 -17.19 -1.79 20.94
CA LYS A 417 -18.62 -1.66 21.26
C LYS A 417 -19.14 -3.00 21.80
N PRO A 418 -19.79 -3.04 22.98
CA PRO A 418 -20.42 -4.26 23.45
C PRO A 418 -21.44 -4.73 22.41
N SER A 419 -21.34 -5.99 22.00
CA SER A 419 -22.28 -6.69 21.13
C SER A 419 -23.69 -6.75 21.71
#